data_AF-A0AB34HUL3-F1
#
_entry.id   AF-A0AB34HUL3-F1
#
_cell.length_a   1.000
_cell.length_b   1.000
_cell.length_c   1.000
_cell.angle_alpha   90.00
_cell.angle_beta   90.00
_cell.angle_gamma   90.00
#
_symmetry.space_group_name_H-M   'P 1'
#
loop_
_entity.id
_entity.type
_entity.pdbx_description
1 polymer ?
#
loop_
_entity_poly.entity_id
_entity_poly.type
_entity_poly.pdbx_seq_one_letter_code
_entity_poly.pdbx_strand_id
1 'polypeptide(L)'
;MISLFRTLKKVFKNLFTRGLSHYDRQLRNDILVITTIISQNPGAPMILLIDGKVILALFTYVKKPEKHKIVEWSAAQYEELQLHAIATLSSVAPFLIDEYMLYQGNAHVLAFLEWCDSEDSFFSHGNSFHGTGGRGNKFAQMRYSLRLLRAMVYLEHETINKDLCEKRAIQQLIGIFKNTISKYNDKEEAILLEIQSDILLILSGLCEHHIPRK
;
A
#
# COMPACT_ATOMS: atom_id res chain seq x y z
N MET A 1 -13.93 -25.67 7.65
CA MET A 1 -13.30 -24.69 6.73
C MET A 1 -14.25 -23.55 6.34
N ILE A 2 -15.39 -23.82 5.70
CA ILE A 2 -16.38 -22.79 5.25
C ILE A 2 -16.91 -21.90 6.40
N SER A 3 -17.15 -22.48 7.58
CA SER A 3 -17.61 -21.73 8.77
C SER A 3 -16.56 -20.75 9.30
N LEU A 4 -15.29 -21.18 9.41
CA LEU A 4 -14.17 -20.34 9.82
C LEU A 4 -14.02 -19.13 8.89
N PHE A 5 -14.15 -19.37 7.59
CA PHE A 5 -14.06 -18.34 6.55
C PHE A 5 -15.22 -17.33 6.58
N ARG A 6 -16.46 -17.76 6.83
CA ARG A 6 -17.59 -16.84 7.06
C ARG A 6 -17.39 -15.99 8.32
N THR A 7 -16.86 -16.58 9.38
CA THR A 7 -16.57 -15.88 10.63
C THR A 7 -15.48 -14.83 10.40
N LEU A 8 -14.39 -15.18 9.72
CA LEU A 8 -13.37 -14.21 9.29
C LEU A 8 -14.02 -13.07 8.49
N LYS A 9 -14.81 -13.35 7.45
CA LYS A 9 -15.52 -12.31 6.66
C LYS A 9 -16.33 -11.34 7.53
N LYS A 10 -17.09 -11.86 8.50
CA LYS A 10 -17.91 -11.04 9.40
C LYS A 10 -17.04 -10.19 10.33
N VAL A 11 -15.95 -10.76 10.82
CA VAL A 11 -14.98 -10.08 11.69
C VAL A 11 -14.22 -9.00 10.93
N PHE A 12 -13.75 -9.26 9.70
CA PHE A 12 -13.17 -8.24 8.81
C PHE A 12 -14.14 -7.07 8.60
N LYS A 13 -15.36 -7.36 8.12
CA LYS A 13 -16.34 -6.32 7.83
C LYS A 13 -16.62 -5.46 9.07
N ASN A 14 -16.81 -6.09 10.23
CA ASN A 14 -17.11 -5.37 11.46
C ASN A 14 -15.91 -4.57 11.99
N LEU A 15 -14.69 -5.10 11.93
CA LEU A 15 -13.51 -4.42 12.47
C LEU A 15 -13.03 -3.25 11.61
N PHE A 16 -13.07 -3.40 10.29
CA PHE A 16 -12.68 -2.33 9.36
C PHE A 16 -13.75 -1.23 9.24
N THR A 17 -14.99 -1.50 9.64
CA THR A 17 -16.06 -0.48 9.59
C THR A 17 -16.49 0.06 10.95
N ARG A 18 -16.26 -0.66 12.06
CA ARG A 18 -16.85 -0.33 13.38
C ARG A 18 -15.98 -0.63 14.60
N GLY A 19 -14.84 -1.31 14.47
CA GLY A 19 -13.99 -1.64 15.63
C GLY A 19 -13.21 -0.41 16.11
N LEU A 20 -13.32 -0.03 17.37
CA LEU A 20 -12.64 1.17 17.92
C LEU A 20 -11.86 0.87 19.21
N SER A 21 -11.93 -0.36 19.75
CA SER A 21 -11.24 -0.72 20.98
C SER A 21 -9.78 -1.14 20.76
N HIS A 22 -8.99 -1.17 21.85
CA HIS A 22 -7.63 -1.71 21.84
C HIS A 22 -7.57 -3.20 21.43
N TYR A 23 -8.59 -3.98 21.80
CA TYR A 23 -8.70 -5.38 21.37
C TYR A 23 -9.01 -5.47 19.87
N ASP A 24 -9.86 -4.57 19.35
CA ASP A 24 -10.10 -4.45 17.91
C ASP A 24 -8.84 -4.03 17.13
N ARG A 25 -7.89 -3.34 17.78
CA ARG A 25 -6.58 -2.97 17.19
C ARG A 25 -5.69 -4.19 16.98
N GLN A 26 -5.45 -4.96 18.04
CA GLN A 26 -4.63 -6.18 17.94
C GLN A 26 -5.27 -7.14 16.94
N LEU A 27 -6.59 -7.33 17.03
CA LEU A 27 -7.33 -8.20 16.14
C LEU A 27 -7.28 -7.74 14.68
N ARG A 28 -7.26 -6.42 14.39
CA ARG A 28 -7.05 -5.91 13.02
C ARG A 28 -5.66 -6.22 12.50
N ASN A 29 -4.63 -5.99 13.31
CA ASN A 29 -3.26 -6.32 12.93
C ASN A 29 -3.10 -7.82 12.68
N ASP A 30 -3.61 -8.66 13.58
CA ASP A 30 -3.56 -10.11 13.45
C ASP A 30 -4.31 -10.56 12.19
N ILE A 31 -5.46 -9.94 11.89
CA ILE A 31 -6.23 -10.23 10.67
C ILE A 31 -5.47 -9.83 9.41
N LEU A 32 -4.84 -8.66 9.37
CA LEU A 32 -4.04 -8.23 8.21
C LEU A 32 -2.84 -9.17 7.97
N VAL A 33 -2.17 -9.61 9.04
CA VAL A 33 -1.12 -10.63 8.97
C VAL A 33 -1.67 -11.96 8.44
N ILE A 34 -2.79 -12.44 9.01
CA ILE A 34 -3.47 -13.66 8.56
C ILE A 34 -3.87 -13.53 7.09
N THR A 35 -4.37 -12.38 6.65
CA THR A 35 -4.71 -12.10 5.24
C THR A 35 -3.51 -12.29 4.34
N THR A 36 -2.38 -11.70 4.74
CA THR A 36 -1.11 -11.73 3.99
C THR A 36 -0.57 -13.15 3.86
N ILE A 37 -0.66 -13.94 4.94
CA ILE A 37 -0.26 -15.36 4.94
C ILE A 37 -1.21 -16.18 4.05
N ILE A 38 -2.50 -15.91 4.15
CA ILE A 38 -3.53 -16.59 3.37
C ILE A 38 -3.38 -16.29 1.87
N SER A 39 -3.04 -15.05 1.48
CA SER A 39 -2.85 -14.69 0.06
C SER A 39 -1.68 -15.40 -0.61
N GLN A 40 -0.74 -15.96 0.18
CA GLN A 40 0.33 -16.79 -0.35
C GLN A 40 -0.16 -18.18 -0.81
N ASN A 41 -1.44 -18.53 -0.59
CA ASN A 41 -2.08 -19.78 -1.03
C ASN A 41 -3.38 -19.48 -1.81
N PRO A 42 -3.31 -19.29 -3.15
CA PRO A 42 -4.35 -18.65 -3.97
C PRO A 42 -5.65 -19.46 -4.21
N GLY A 43 -5.92 -20.52 -3.44
CA GLY A 43 -7.12 -21.33 -3.56
C GLY A 43 -8.41 -20.66 -3.04
N ALA A 44 -9.24 -21.41 -2.30
CA ALA A 44 -10.49 -20.94 -1.69
C ALA A 44 -10.48 -19.59 -0.92
N PRO A 45 -9.35 -19.09 -0.36
CA PRO A 45 -9.35 -17.82 0.38
C PRO A 45 -9.56 -16.55 -0.45
N MET A 46 -9.23 -16.58 -1.75
CA MET A 46 -9.32 -15.43 -2.65
C MET A 46 -10.77 -14.96 -2.87
N ILE A 47 -11.70 -15.90 -3.06
CA ILE A 47 -13.14 -15.63 -3.21
C ILE A 47 -13.69 -14.87 -1.99
N LEU A 48 -13.16 -15.12 -0.80
CA LEU A 48 -13.63 -14.49 0.44
C LEU A 48 -13.13 -13.06 0.60
N LEU A 49 -11.97 -12.74 0.02
CA LEU A 49 -11.42 -11.39 0.02
C LEU A 49 -12.19 -10.48 -0.95
N ILE A 50 -12.53 -11.00 -2.13
CA ILE A 50 -13.42 -10.36 -3.13
C ILE A 50 -14.74 -9.97 -2.47
N ASP A 51 -15.43 -10.96 -1.92
CA ASP A 51 -16.73 -10.83 -1.26
C ASP A 51 -16.74 -9.88 -0.05
N GLY A 52 -15.57 -9.64 0.53
CA GLY A 52 -15.38 -8.79 1.70
C GLY A 52 -15.17 -7.31 1.38
N LYS A 53 -15.04 -6.93 0.09
CA LYS A 53 -14.61 -5.59 -0.35
C LYS A 53 -13.28 -5.17 0.31
N VAL A 54 -12.36 -6.11 0.44
CA VAL A 54 -11.09 -5.91 1.17
C VAL A 54 -10.25 -4.80 0.53
N ILE A 55 -10.16 -4.75 -0.80
CA ILE A 55 -9.44 -3.69 -1.52
C ILE A 55 -9.98 -2.29 -1.15
N LEU A 56 -11.30 -2.11 -1.23
CA LEU A 56 -11.94 -0.84 -0.86
C LEU A 56 -11.65 -0.45 0.59
N ALA A 57 -11.79 -1.41 1.52
CA ALA A 57 -11.54 -1.17 2.93
C ALA A 57 -10.09 -0.75 3.21
N LEU A 58 -9.12 -1.40 2.56
CA LEU A 58 -7.71 -1.07 2.71
C LEU A 58 -7.39 0.32 2.16
N PHE A 59 -7.95 0.69 0.99
CA PHE A 59 -7.77 2.04 0.43
C PHE A 59 -8.35 3.16 1.31
N THR A 60 -9.25 2.87 2.26
CA THR A 60 -9.72 3.90 3.20
C THR A 60 -8.61 4.46 4.09
N TYR A 61 -7.52 3.71 4.29
CA TYR A 61 -6.36 4.07 5.12
C TYR A 61 -5.13 4.52 4.31
N VAL A 62 -5.07 4.20 3.02
CA VAL A 62 -3.96 4.57 2.13
C VAL A 62 -4.25 5.93 1.49
N LYS A 63 -4.13 6.98 2.29
CA LYS A 63 -4.31 8.39 1.89
C LYS A 63 -3.63 9.34 2.86
N LYS A 64 -3.46 10.61 2.46
CA LYS A 64 -2.97 11.66 3.36
C LYS A 64 -3.80 11.70 4.65
N PRO A 65 -3.17 11.64 5.85
CA PRO A 65 -3.90 11.77 7.10
C PRO A 65 -4.56 13.15 7.22
N GLU A 66 -5.87 13.18 7.51
CA GLU A 66 -6.60 14.42 7.78
C GLU A 66 -6.68 14.68 9.29
N LYS A 67 -6.18 15.83 9.76
CA LYS A 67 -6.09 16.17 11.20
C LYS A 67 -7.41 15.97 11.98
N HIS A 68 -8.57 16.11 11.32
CA HIS A 68 -9.88 16.07 11.97
C HIS A 68 -10.43 14.64 12.13
N LYS A 69 -9.87 13.64 11.45
CA LYS A 69 -10.20 12.20 11.63
C LYS A 69 -9.29 11.50 12.65
N ILE A 70 -8.23 12.18 13.09
CA ILE A 70 -7.30 11.74 14.15
C ILE A 70 -7.95 11.86 15.54
N VAL A 71 -9.17 12.39 15.65
CA VAL A 71 -9.88 12.61 16.92
C VAL A 71 -10.12 11.29 17.68
N GLU A 72 -10.17 10.14 16.99
CA GLU A 72 -10.37 8.84 17.64
C GLU A 72 -9.07 8.08 17.93
N TRP A 73 -8.01 8.24 17.12
CA TRP A 73 -6.78 7.43 17.20
C TRP A 73 -5.52 8.29 17.29
N SER A 74 -4.51 7.85 18.03
CA SER A 74 -3.23 8.56 18.06
C SER A 74 -2.54 8.54 16.70
N ALA A 75 -1.67 9.53 16.43
CA ALA A 75 -0.91 9.58 15.18
C ALA A 75 -0.09 8.30 14.93
N ALA A 76 0.48 7.70 15.98
CA ALA A 76 1.22 6.45 15.89
C ALA A 76 0.33 5.25 15.56
N GLN A 77 -0.89 5.18 16.12
CA GLN A 77 -1.84 4.12 15.81
C GLN A 77 -2.35 4.21 14.37
N TYR A 78 -2.64 5.42 13.90
CA TYR A 78 -3.05 5.63 12.52
C TYR A 78 -1.93 5.30 11.54
N GLU A 79 -0.69 5.71 11.86
CA GLU A 79 0.49 5.38 11.06
C GLU A 79 0.67 3.85 10.94
N GLU A 80 0.60 3.13 12.07
CA GLU A 80 0.72 1.67 12.09
C GLU A 80 -0.33 1.02 11.18
N LEU A 81 -1.61 1.41 11.32
CA LEU A 81 -2.66 0.83 10.48
C LEU A 81 -2.49 1.19 9.01
N GLN A 82 -2.12 2.44 8.72
CA GLN A 82 -1.87 2.89 7.34
C GLN A 82 -0.77 2.06 6.68
N LEU A 83 0.37 1.87 7.35
CA LEU A 83 1.49 1.08 6.85
C LEU A 83 1.09 -0.40 6.67
N HIS A 84 0.31 -0.94 7.60
CA HIS A 84 -0.16 -2.31 7.51
C HIS A 84 -1.17 -2.49 6.37
N ALA A 85 -2.07 -1.53 6.15
CA ALA A 85 -3.04 -1.57 5.07
C ALA A 85 -2.37 -1.60 3.70
N ILE A 86 -1.36 -0.76 3.47
CA ILE A 86 -0.63 -0.73 2.20
C ILE A 86 0.29 -1.95 1.99
N ALA A 87 0.90 -2.46 3.05
CA ALA A 87 1.65 -3.72 3.00
C ALA A 87 0.73 -4.90 2.64
N THR A 88 -0.49 -4.92 3.19
CA THR A 88 -1.50 -5.92 2.87
C THR A 88 -1.98 -5.78 1.43
N LEU A 89 -2.28 -4.56 0.97
CA LEU A 89 -2.62 -4.31 -0.44
C LEU A 89 -1.56 -4.86 -1.39
N SER A 90 -0.27 -4.66 -1.08
CA SER A 90 0.84 -5.18 -1.90
C SER A 90 0.79 -6.71 -2.08
N SER A 91 0.18 -7.42 -1.14
CA SER A 91 0.07 -8.88 -1.15
C SER A 91 -1.23 -9.38 -1.76
N VAL A 92 -2.34 -8.64 -1.60
CA VAL A 92 -3.67 -9.11 -2.05
C VAL A 92 -4.10 -8.52 -3.39
N ALA A 93 -3.69 -7.30 -3.73
CA ALA A 93 -4.11 -6.63 -4.97
C ALA A 93 -3.73 -7.38 -6.25
N PRO A 94 -2.54 -8.04 -6.35
CA PRO A 94 -2.18 -8.79 -7.55
C PRO A 94 -3.13 -9.94 -7.90
N PHE A 95 -3.90 -10.42 -6.93
CA PHE A 95 -4.89 -11.47 -7.12
C PHE A 95 -6.33 -10.91 -7.25
N LEU A 96 -6.54 -9.64 -6.93
CA LEU A 96 -7.84 -8.93 -6.88
C LEU A 96 -7.83 -7.77 -7.88
N ILE A 97 -7.37 -8.05 -9.10
CA ILE A 97 -7.11 -7.04 -10.14
C ILE A 97 -8.39 -6.28 -10.49
N ASP A 98 -9.51 -6.99 -10.61
CA ASP A 98 -10.81 -6.40 -10.98
C ASP A 98 -11.27 -5.39 -9.93
N GLU A 99 -11.23 -5.73 -8.64
CA GLU A 99 -11.56 -4.81 -7.56
C GLU A 99 -10.56 -3.67 -7.45
N TYR A 100 -9.27 -3.95 -7.61
CA TYR A 100 -8.23 -2.93 -7.62
C TYR A 100 -8.49 -1.87 -8.71
N MET A 101 -8.83 -2.30 -9.93
CA MET A 101 -9.13 -1.39 -11.02
C MET A 101 -10.50 -0.70 -10.85
N LEU A 102 -11.52 -1.43 -10.38
CA LEU A 102 -12.85 -0.88 -10.07
C LEU A 102 -12.76 0.31 -9.09
N TYR A 103 -11.88 0.21 -8.09
CA TYR A 103 -11.67 1.25 -7.08
C TYR A 103 -10.53 2.21 -7.42
N GLN A 104 -10.10 2.28 -8.68
CA GLN A 104 -9.06 3.20 -9.16
C GLN A 104 -7.75 3.08 -8.36
N GLY A 105 -7.27 1.85 -8.14
CA GLY A 105 -6.13 1.58 -7.28
C GLY A 105 -4.88 2.36 -7.67
N ASN A 106 -4.55 2.44 -8.96
CA ASN A 106 -3.42 3.24 -9.45
C ASN A 106 -3.52 4.70 -9.03
N ALA A 107 -4.71 5.32 -9.15
CA ALA A 107 -4.91 6.71 -8.75
C ALA A 107 -4.66 6.91 -7.25
N HIS A 108 -5.17 6.00 -6.41
CA HIS A 108 -4.96 6.06 -4.97
C HIS A 108 -3.48 5.97 -4.59
N VAL A 109 -2.75 5.04 -5.20
CA VAL A 109 -1.33 4.82 -4.89
C VAL A 109 -0.47 5.99 -5.38
N LEU A 110 -0.72 6.52 -6.58
CA LEU A 110 0.01 7.68 -7.12
C LEU A 110 -0.26 8.95 -6.31
N ALA A 111 -1.51 9.20 -5.90
CA ALA A 111 -1.83 10.34 -5.03
C ALA A 111 -1.19 10.20 -3.63
N PHE A 112 -1.09 8.97 -3.11
CA PHE A 112 -0.42 8.72 -1.85
C PHE A 112 1.10 8.93 -1.96
N LEU A 113 1.72 8.52 -3.06
CA LEU A 113 3.13 8.80 -3.37
C LEU A 113 3.41 10.29 -3.52
N GLU A 114 2.50 11.05 -4.12
CA GLU A 114 2.61 12.51 -4.21
C GLU A 114 2.67 13.14 -2.81
N TRP A 115 1.82 12.68 -1.88
CA TRP A 115 1.92 13.10 -0.49
C TRP A 115 3.21 12.64 0.19
N CYS A 116 3.72 11.45 -0.11
CA CYS A 116 4.98 10.96 0.44
C CYS A 116 6.19 11.82 0.01
N ASP A 117 6.17 12.35 -1.21
CA ASP A 117 7.25 13.19 -1.75
C ASP A 117 7.09 14.68 -1.41
N SER A 118 5.90 15.12 -0.99
CA SER A 118 5.64 16.52 -0.65
C SER A 118 6.35 16.98 0.63
N GLU A 119 6.46 18.31 0.81
CA GLU A 119 6.95 18.95 2.04
C GLU A 119 5.92 18.96 3.19
N ASP A 120 4.73 18.36 3.00
CA ASP A 120 3.72 18.28 4.06
C ASP A 120 4.29 17.62 5.32
N SER A 121 3.93 18.12 6.50
CA SER A 121 4.44 17.57 7.76
C SER A 121 4.10 16.10 7.95
N PHE A 122 5.07 15.34 8.44
CA PHE A 122 4.85 14.01 9.01
C PHE A 122 4.37 14.16 10.45
N PHE A 123 3.21 13.59 10.78
CA PHE A 123 2.54 13.83 12.07
C PHE A 123 2.82 12.76 13.13
N SER A 124 3.61 11.74 12.80
CA SER A 124 3.91 10.63 13.70
C SER A 124 5.40 10.54 14.03
N HIS A 125 5.79 9.50 14.77
CA HIS A 125 7.15 9.30 15.26
C HIS A 125 7.91 8.18 14.55
N GLY A 126 7.26 7.35 13.72
CA GLY A 126 7.94 6.27 12.99
C GLY A 126 8.36 5.08 13.85
N ASN A 127 7.67 4.84 14.97
CA ASN A 127 8.01 3.75 15.91
C ASN A 127 7.27 2.43 15.62
N SER A 128 6.48 2.38 14.54
CA SER A 128 5.76 1.16 14.17
C SER A 128 6.73 0.12 13.58
N PHE A 129 6.40 -1.18 13.70
CA PHE A 129 7.20 -2.27 13.11
C PHE A 129 7.46 -2.05 11.61
N HIS A 130 6.41 -1.68 10.87
CA HIS A 130 6.50 -1.38 9.44
C HIS A 130 7.21 -0.04 9.14
N GLY A 131 7.37 0.83 10.14
CA GLY A 131 8.05 2.13 10.05
C GLY A 131 9.58 2.06 10.07
N THR A 132 10.17 0.87 10.25
CA THR A 132 11.62 0.67 10.34
C THR A 132 12.36 1.30 9.14
N GLY A 133 13.36 2.14 9.44
CA GLY A 133 14.17 2.88 8.46
C GLY A 133 13.64 4.27 8.09
N GLY A 134 12.36 4.56 8.35
CA GLY A 134 11.70 5.82 7.96
C GLY A 134 11.31 6.71 9.15
N ARG A 135 12.11 6.71 10.22
CA ARG A 135 11.70 7.39 11.47
C ARG A 135 11.62 8.90 11.29
N GLY A 136 10.45 9.47 11.57
CA GLY A 136 10.22 10.93 11.50
C GLY A 136 10.01 11.47 10.08
N ASN A 137 9.88 10.58 9.08
CA ASN A 137 9.67 10.94 7.69
C ASN A 137 8.59 10.03 7.06
N LYS A 138 8.34 10.17 5.75
CA LYS A 138 7.33 9.40 5.01
C LYS A 138 7.90 8.22 4.20
N PHE A 139 9.17 7.85 4.41
CA PHE A 139 9.84 6.84 3.60
C PHE A 139 9.26 5.44 3.78
N ALA A 140 8.76 5.11 4.97
CA ALA A 140 8.07 3.84 5.17
C ALA A 140 6.82 3.75 4.28
N GLN A 141 6.02 4.82 4.20
CA GLN A 141 4.83 4.91 3.36
C GLN A 141 5.21 4.86 1.88
N MET A 142 6.27 5.59 1.49
CA MET A 142 6.79 5.58 0.12
C MET A 142 7.23 4.17 -0.29
N ARG A 143 8.03 3.49 0.54
CA ARG A 143 8.49 2.11 0.30
C ARG A 143 7.33 1.16 0.05
N TYR A 144 6.31 1.11 0.91
CA TYR A 144 5.20 0.18 0.70
C TYR A 144 4.32 0.57 -0.49
N SER A 145 4.24 1.86 -0.83
CA SER A 145 3.52 2.31 -2.03
C SER A 145 4.21 1.82 -3.30
N LEU A 146 5.53 1.93 -3.34
CA LEU A 146 6.34 1.43 -4.44
C LEU A 146 6.31 -0.09 -4.51
N ARG A 147 6.32 -0.78 -3.37
CA ARG A 147 6.18 -2.24 -3.32
C ARG A 147 4.83 -2.71 -3.88
N LEU A 148 3.73 -2.00 -3.58
CA LEU A 148 2.43 -2.25 -4.20
C LEU A 148 2.47 -2.00 -5.72
N LEU A 149 2.96 -0.84 -6.17
CA LEU A 149 3.07 -0.56 -7.61
C LEU A 149 3.91 -1.62 -8.34
N ARG A 150 5.05 -2.01 -7.76
CA ARG A 150 5.91 -3.04 -8.33
C ARG A 150 5.19 -4.37 -8.44
N ALA A 151 4.45 -4.77 -7.41
CA ALA A 151 3.66 -6.00 -7.45
C ALA A 151 2.60 -5.97 -8.55
N MET A 152 1.96 -4.83 -8.81
CA MET A 152 0.97 -4.68 -9.87
C MET A 152 1.60 -4.63 -11.28
N VAL A 153 2.72 -3.91 -11.45
CA VAL A 153 3.44 -3.82 -12.74
C VAL A 153 4.06 -5.15 -13.14
N TYR A 154 4.55 -5.93 -12.18
CA TYR A 154 5.12 -7.26 -12.42
C TYR A 154 4.12 -8.27 -12.99
N LEU A 155 2.81 -7.99 -12.93
CA LEU A 155 1.79 -8.82 -13.55
C LEU A 155 1.74 -8.68 -15.07
N GLU A 156 2.42 -7.68 -15.65
CA GLU A 156 2.40 -7.38 -17.08
C GLU A 156 0.98 -7.17 -17.64
N HIS A 157 0.03 -6.81 -16.76
CA HIS A 157 -1.37 -6.68 -17.11
C HIS A 157 -1.62 -5.38 -17.86
N GLU A 158 -2.02 -5.48 -19.14
CA GLU A 158 -2.11 -4.35 -20.08
C GLU A 158 -2.94 -3.18 -19.53
N THR A 159 -4.13 -3.45 -18.98
CA THR A 159 -5.01 -2.40 -18.44
C THR A 159 -4.37 -1.63 -17.29
N ILE A 160 -3.61 -2.32 -16.42
CA ILE A 160 -2.94 -1.69 -15.28
C ILE A 160 -1.81 -0.79 -15.78
N ASN A 161 -0.95 -1.32 -16.65
CA ASN A 161 0.22 -0.61 -17.15
C ASN A 161 -0.17 0.60 -18.02
N LYS A 162 -1.17 0.44 -18.89
CA LYS A 162 -1.71 1.55 -19.69
C LYS A 162 -2.27 2.65 -18.80
N ASP A 163 -3.07 2.30 -17.80
CA ASP A 163 -3.66 3.24 -16.86
C ASP A 163 -2.61 4.01 -16.04
N LEU A 164 -1.52 3.33 -15.62
CA LEU A 164 -0.37 3.97 -14.97
C LEU A 164 0.35 4.98 -15.87
N CYS A 165 0.59 4.61 -17.14
CA CYS A 165 1.22 5.48 -18.12
C CYS A 165 0.37 6.72 -18.42
N GLU A 166 -0.95 6.55 -18.60
CA GLU A 166 -1.89 7.66 -18.78
C GLU A 166 -1.91 8.62 -17.58
N LYS A 167 -1.74 8.09 -16.37
CA LYS A 167 -1.62 8.86 -15.12
C LYS A 167 -0.23 9.45 -14.88
N ARG A 168 0.67 9.38 -15.86
CA ARG A 168 2.04 9.94 -15.78
C ARG A 168 2.87 9.35 -14.65
N ALA A 169 2.65 8.06 -14.32
CA ALA A 169 3.40 7.38 -13.27
C ALA A 169 4.92 7.42 -13.54
N ILE A 170 5.36 7.27 -14.79
CA ILE A 170 6.77 7.34 -15.17
C ILE A 170 7.40 8.68 -14.75
N GLN A 171 6.74 9.80 -15.08
CA GLN A 171 7.25 11.14 -14.78
C GLN A 171 7.30 11.37 -13.27
N GLN A 172 6.26 10.94 -12.53
CA GLN A 172 6.22 11.04 -11.08
C GLN A 172 7.35 10.24 -10.43
N LEU A 173 7.55 8.98 -10.85
CA LEU A 173 8.58 8.09 -10.31
C LEU A 173 10.00 8.61 -10.59
N ILE A 174 10.24 9.17 -11.79
CA ILE A 174 11.52 9.83 -12.10
C ILE A 174 11.76 11.04 -11.17
N GLY A 175 10.73 11.82 -10.86
CA GLY A 175 10.81 12.93 -9.91
C GLY A 175 11.22 12.45 -8.53
N ILE A 176 10.50 11.47 -7.99
CA ILE A 176 10.79 10.87 -6.69
C ILE A 176 12.21 10.29 -6.65
N PHE A 177 12.63 9.58 -7.71
CA PHE A 177 13.97 9.00 -7.79
C PHE A 177 15.07 10.07 -7.65
N LYS A 178 14.96 11.17 -8.40
CA LYS A 178 15.91 12.29 -8.30
C LYS A 178 15.94 12.89 -6.89
N ASN A 179 14.77 13.07 -6.27
CA ASN A 179 14.67 13.59 -4.91
C ASN A 179 15.36 12.65 -3.91
N THR A 180 15.16 11.33 -4.04
CA THR A 180 15.76 10.35 -3.12
C THR A 180 17.28 10.24 -3.27
N ILE A 181 17.83 10.41 -4.47
CA ILE A 181 19.29 10.47 -4.69
C ILE A 181 19.90 11.69 -3.97
N SER A 182 19.20 12.83 -3.99
CA SER A 182 19.71 14.06 -3.36
C SER A 182 19.70 14.03 -1.82
N LYS A 183 18.96 13.09 -1.20
CA LYS A 183 18.73 13.02 0.25
C LYS A 183 19.70 12.09 0.98
N TYR A 184 20.97 12.03 0.58
CA TYR A 184 21.96 11.12 1.19
C TYR A 184 22.06 11.35 2.71
N ASN A 185 21.79 10.29 3.48
CA ASN A 185 21.83 10.26 4.93
C ASN A 185 22.14 8.82 5.40
N ASP A 186 23.26 8.63 6.10
CA ASP A 186 23.70 7.31 6.58
C ASP A 186 22.64 6.58 7.44
N LYS A 187 21.75 7.32 8.13
CA LYS A 187 20.68 6.72 8.95
C LYS A 187 19.52 6.15 8.13
N GLU A 188 19.34 6.63 6.90
CA GLU A 188 18.21 6.30 6.01
C GLU A 188 18.70 5.57 4.74
N GLU A 189 20.00 5.31 4.62
CA GLU A 189 20.64 4.74 3.42
C GLU A 189 19.94 3.46 2.95
N ALA A 190 19.70 2.51 3.86
CA ALA A 190 19.08 1.23 3.51
C ALA A 190 17.66 1.40 2.93
N ILE A 191 16.80 2.23 3.54
CA ILE A 191 15.43 2.43 3.04
C ILE A 191 15.42 3.24 1.73
N LEU A 192 16.35 4.18 1.57
CA LEU A 192 16.49 4.94 0.33
C LEU A 192 16.93 4.04 -0.83
N LEU A 193 17.86 3.11 -0.59
CA LEU A 193 18.27 2.11 -1.59
C LEU A 193 17.12 1.16 -1.97
N GLU A 194 16.31 0.72 -1.00
CA GLU A 194 15.09 -0.06 -1.27
C GLU A 194 14.13 0.72 -2.17
N ILE A 195 13.84 1.98 -1.82
CA ILE A 195 12.96 2.88 -2.58
C ILE A 195 13.48 3.09 -4.00
N GLN A 196 14.77 3.42 -4.15
CA GLN A 196 15.41 3.63 -5.44
C GLN A 196 15.35 2.38 -6.32
N SER A 197 15.62 1.21 -5.73
CA SER A 197 15.56 -0.08 -6.44
C SER A 197 14.14 -0.40 -6.90
N ASP A 198 13.14 -0.23 -6.04
CA ASP A 198 11.74 -0.44 -6.41
C ASP A 198 11.30 0.51 -7.54
N ILE A 199 11.69 1.79 -7.50
CA ILE A 199 11.40 2.75 -8.58
C ILE A 199 11.99 2.27 -9.91
N LEU A 200 13.26 1.86 -9.93
CA LEU A 200 13.93 1.40 -11.16
C LEU A 200 13.27 0.15 -11.73
N LEU A 201 12.86 -0.81 -10.88
CA LEU A 201 12.14 -2.00 -11.30
C LEU A 201 10.76 -1.67 -11.90
N ILE A 202 10.03 -0.75 -11.29
CA ILE A 202 8.73 -0.28 -11.81
C ILE A 202 8.92 0.40 -13.17
N LEU A 203 9.91 1.29 -13.28
CA LEU A 203 10.23 2.01 -14.52
C LEU A 203 10.64 1.04 -15.63
N SER A 204 11.41 -0.01 -15.33
CA SER A 204 11.75 -1.05 -16.32
C SER A 204 10.49 -1.70 -16.87
N GLY A 205 9.62 -2.21 -15.99
CA GLY A 205 8.40 -2.89 -16.40
C GLY A 205 7.46 -2.00 -17.22
N LEU A 206 7.25 -0.75 -16.81
CA LEU A 206 6.42 0.19 -17.56
C LEU A 206 7.02 0.58 -18.92
N CYS A 207 8.35 0.79 -19.00
CA CYS A 207 9.00 1.18 -20.25
C CYS A 207 9.04 0.04 -21.27
N GLU A 208 9.22 -1.20 -20.85
CA GLU A 208 9.21 -2.38 -21.74
C GLU A 208 7.89 -2.53 -22.51
N HIS A 209 6.77 -2.08 -21.91
CA HIS A 209 5.43 -2.16 -22.48
C HIS A 209 5.03 -0.91 -23.27
N HIS A 210 5.78 0.19 -23.13
CA HIS A 210 5.50 1.46 -23.77
C HIS A 210 6.21 1.60 -25.14
N ILE A 211 7.16 0.71 -25.45
CA ILE A 211 7.78 0.61 -26.78
C ILE A 211 6.87 -0.27 -27.63
N PRO A 212 6.25 0.25 -28.72
CA PRO A 212 5.57 -0.62 -29.67
C PRO A 212 6.61 -1.61 -30.19
N ARG A 213 6.39 -2.92 -29.97
CA ARG A 213 7.15 -3.95 -30.67
C ARG A 213 6.91 -3.71 -32.17
N LYS A 214 7.97 -3.28 -32.86
CA LYS A 214 7.97 -3.07 -34.31
C LYS A 214 7.71 -4.38 -35.05
#